data_AF-A0AAW1C1Z0-F1
#
_entry.id   AF-A0AAW1C1Z0-F1
#
_cell.length_a   1.000
_cell.length_b   1.000
_cell.length_c   1.000
_cell.angle_alpha   90.00
_cell.angle_beta   90.00
_cell.angle_gamma   90.00
#
_symmetry.space_group_name_H-M   'P 1'
#
loop_
_entity.id
_entity.type
_entity.pdbx_description
1 polymer ?
#
loop_
_entity_poly.entity_id
_entity_poly.type
_entity_poly.pdbx_seq_one_letter_code
_entity_poly.pdbx_strand_id
1 'polypeptide(L)'
;MGETFLRCPLRTPRGRVLVSLPPGGEFLLGTPEFVNQGSDEGFCIPIQEMVAVRLGIASNRKEVLESTRDENSFTVFFIQREKGEFWNLGVLEFTAPSTSQLAIRWVTALRIWIHHHGVTRPKNLLVFINPVGGRKRAMEIYQSQVAPLFALAGIHAQVVETCHANEARDYILQQDLCGFDGFVCQSNHGENF
;
A
#
# COMPACT_ATOMS: atom_id res chain seq x y z
N MET A 1 -0.94 16.82 -20.53
CA MET A 1 -1.58 16.90 -19.19
C MET A 1 -0.64 17.73 -18.33
N GLY A 2 -1.06 18.88 -17.81
CA GLY A 2 -0.15 19.85 -17.19
C GLY A 2 0.63 19.24 -16.02
N GLU A 3 1.96 19.33 -16.07
CA GLU A 3 2.85 18.90 -14.99
C GLU A 3 2.50 19.64 -13.71
N THR A 4 1.71 19.01 -12.85
CA THR A 4 1.27 19.63 -11.61
C THR A 4 2.36 19.46 -10.59
N PHE A 5 3.34 20.36 -10.59
CA PHE A 5 4.29 20.49 -9.50
C PHE A 5 3.53 20.91 -8.23
N LEU A 6 3.39 19.98 -7.29
CA LEU A 6 2.81 20.27 -5.98
C LEU A 6 3.95 20.43 -4.98
N ARG A 7 4.01 21.57 -4.31
CA ARG A 7 4.96 21.81 -3.22
C ARG A 7 4.30 22.65 -2.15
N CYS A 8 4.14 22.11 -0.95
CA CYS A 8 3.57 22.86 0.17
C CYS A 8 4.03 22.35 1.54
N PRO A 9 4.08 23.22 2.55
CA PRO A 9 4.27 22.81 3.93
C PRO A 9 3.10 21.96 4.41
N LEU A 10 3.37 20.75 4.88
CA LEU A 10 2.41 19.86 5.53
C LEU A 10 2.88 19.54 6.94
N ARG A 11 1.95 19.22 7.83
CA ARG A 11 2.27 18.69 9.16
C ARG A 11 2.21 17.17 9.14
N THR A 12 3.18 16.53 9.74
CA THR A 12 3.18 15.11 10.07
C THR A 12 3.26 14.95 11.60
N PRO A 13 3.04 13.75 12.15
CA PRO A 13 3.27 13.50 13.58
C PRO A 13 4.71 13.81 14.04
N ARG A 14 5.68 13.81 13.11
CA ARG A 14 7.10 14.07 13.39
C ARG A 14 7.45 15.56 13.36
N GLY A 15 6.67 16.39 12.66
CA GLY A 15 6.93 17.82 12.58
C GLY A 15 6.33 18.47 11.34
N ARG A 16 6.84 19.67 11.00
CA ARG A 16 6.51 20.35 9.74
C ARG A 16 7.48 19.92 8.66
N VAL A 17 6.94 19.42 7.57
CA VAL A 17 7.71 18.92 6.44
C VAL A 17 7.22 19.63 5.18
N LEU A 18 8.14 20.17 4.42
CA LEU A 18 7.87 20.66 3.09
C LEU A 18 7.77 19.46 2.14
N VAL A 19 6.55 19.17 1.71
CA VAL A 19 6.27 18.03 0.83
C VAL A 19 6.20 18.51 -0.61
N SER A 20 6.87 17.79 -1.50
CA SER A 20 6.92 18.07 -2.93
C SER A 20 6.69 16.83 -3.77
N LEU A 21 5.96 17.01 -4.85
CA LEU A 21 5.73 16.06 -5.93
C LEU A 21 6.31 16.68 -7.21
N PRO A 22 7.52 16.28 -7.62
CA PRO A 22 8.18 16.80 -8.81
C PRO A 22 7.36 16.57 -10.09
N PRO A 23 7.64 17.34 -11.16
CA PRO A 23 7.14 17.03 -12.49
C PRO A 23 7.49 15.59 -12.87
N GLY A 24 6.55 14.86 -13.49
CA GLY A 24 6.70 13.43 -13.77
C GLY A 24 6.23 12.49 -12.66
N GLY A 25 6.02 13.00 -11.43
CA GLY A 25 5.39 12.28 -10.33
C GLY A 25 6.01 10.92 -10.07
N GLU A 26 7.34 10.84 -10.07
CA GLU A 26 8.07 9.58 -9.88
C GLU A 26 8.24 9.24 -8.40
N PHE A 27 8.37 10.26 -7.55
CA PHE A 27 8.57 10.13 -6.11
C PHE A 27 7.94 11.28 -5.33
N LEU A 28 7.52 11.00 -4.10
CA LEU A 28 7.08 11.97 -3.12
C LEU A 28 8.24 12.29 -2.17
N LEU A 29 8.63 13.56 -2.13
CA LEU A 29 9.75 14.04 -1.32
C LEU A 29 9.25 14.88 -0.15
N GLY A 30 9.68 14.55 1.06
CA GLY A 30 9.47 15.36 2.26
C GLY A 30 10.80 15.86 2.83
N THR A 31 10.99 17.17 2.85
CA THR A 31 12.15 17.82 3.49
C THR A 31 11.71 18.53 4.78
N PRO A 32 12.33 18.25 5.94
CA PRO A 32 11.95 18.90 7.19
C PRO A 32 12.20 20.41 7.12
N GLU A 33 11.28 21.22 7.65
CA GLU A 33 11.36 22.70 7.51
C GLU A 33 12.33 23.35 8.50
N PHE A 34 12.81 22.63 9.52
CA PHE A 34 13.74 23.17 10.52
C PHE A 34 14.81 22.15 10.95
N VAL A 35 16.08 22.50 10.74
CA VAL A 35 17.24 21.78 11.26
C VAL A 35 17.43 22.17 12.72
N ASN A 36 16.81 21.46 13.65
CA ASN A 36 17.24 21.46 15.05
C ASN A 36 17.42 20.02 15.54
N GLN A 37 18.51 19.83 16.27
CA GLN A 37 19.24 18.58 16.45
C GLN A 37 18.38 17.39 16.95
N GLY A 38 18.46 16.28 16.22
CA GLY A 38 18.07 14.94 16.68
C GLY A 38 16.86 14.33 15.98
N SER A 39 17.09 13.57 14.90
CA SER A 39 16.18 12.55 14.30
C SER A 39 15.02 12.96 13.37
N ASP A 40 15.08 14.13 12.72
CA ASP A 40 14.10 14.46 11.66
C ASP A 40 14.69 14.17 10.27
N GLU A 41 14.61 12.90 9.88
CA GLU A 41 15.01 12.42 8.56
C GLU A 41 13.93 12.77 7.54
N GLY A 42 14.31 13.47 6.46
CA GLY A 42 13.45 13.60 5.29
C GLY A 42 13.11 12.24 4.69
N PHE A 43 12.06 12.19 3.86
CA PHE A 43 11.64 10.96 3.20
C PHE A 43 11.59 11.13 1.69
N CYS A 44 11.88 10.05 0.96
CA CYS A 44 11.69 9.94 -0.48
C CYS A 44 10.97 8.62 -0.73
N ILE A 45 9.73 8.69 -1.23
CA ILE A 45 8.90 7.51 -1.48
C ILE A 45 8.63 7.44 -2.98
N PRO A 46 9.16 6.43 -3.69
CA PRO A 46 8.79 6.19 -5.08
C PRO A 46 7.28 5.94 -5.19
N ILE A 47 6.62 6.52 -6.19
CA ILE A 47 5.18 6.32 -6.41
C ILE A 47 4.87 4.83 -6.66
N GLN A 48 5.80 4.08 -7.25
CA GLN A 48 5.66 2.64 -7.46
C GLN A 48 5.59 1.83 -6.15
N GLU A 49 6.17 2.35 -5.06
CA GLU A 49 6.12 1.72 -3.74
C GLU A 49 4.87 2.15 -2.94
N MET A 50 4.07 3.09 -3.45
CA MET A 50 2.83 3.50 -2.80
C MET A 50 1.74 2.46 -2.99
N VAL A 51 1.19 1.99 -1.88
CA VAL A 51 0.08 1.04 -1.85
C VAL A 51 -1.23 1.76 -2.17
N ALA A 52 -1.51 2.83 -1.42
CA ALA A 52 -2.76 3.56 -1.52
C ALA A 52 -2.63 4.95 -0.88
N VAL A 53 -3.57 5.84 -1.23
CA VAL A 53 -3.72 7.14 -0.58
C VAL A 53 -5.19 7.37 -0.25
N ARG A 54 -5.46 7.78 0.99
CA ARG A 54 -6.81 8.00 1.52
C ARG A 54 -6.92 9.39 2.15
N LEU A 55 -8.12 9.98 2.08
CA LEU A 55 -8.45 11.15 2.90
C LEU A 55 -8.69 10.70 4.35
N GLY A 56 -8.33 11.58 5.29
CA GLY A 56 -8.36 11.30 6.72
C GLY A 56 -7.08 10.68 7.27
N ILE A 57 -7.05 10.54 8.59
CA ILE A 57 -5.98 9.92 9.39
C ILE A 57 -6.29 8.42 9.53
N ALA A 58 -5.27 7.57 9.49
CA ALA A 58 -5.46 6.12 9.61
C ALA A 58 -5.59 5.74 11.08
N SER A 59 -6.79 5.85 11.64
CA SER A 59 -7.10 5.27 12.95
C SER A 59 -6.80 3.76 12.94
N ASN A 60 -5.83 3.38 13.76
CA ASN A 60 -5.27 2.05 14.03
C ASN A 60 -6.13 0.84 13.57
N ARG A 61 -5.55 -0.02 12.70
CA ARG A 61 -5.81 -1.44 12.31
C ARG A 61 -7.11 -2.23 12.64
N LYS A 62 -8.12 -1.71 13.34
CA LYS A 62 -9.44 -2.34 13.54
C LYS A 62 -10.48 -1.24 13.59
N GLU A 63 -11.51 -1.43 12.78
CA GLU A 63 -12.70 -0.57 12.67
C GLU A 63 -12.46 0.76 11.96
N VAL A 64 -12.87 0.77 10.68
CA VAL A 64 -13.24 1.99 9.95
C VAL A 64 -14.51 2.52 10.63
N LEU A 65 -14.34 3.15 11.79
CA LEU A 65 -15.36 4.07 12.28
C LEU A 65 -15.12 5.36 11.53
N GLU A 66 -16.06 5.74 10.68
CA GLU A 66 -16.14 7.06 10.05
C GLU A 66 -16.33 8.13 11.14
N SER A 67 -15.30 8.37 11.94
CA SER A 67 -15.26 9.49 12.87
C SER A 67 -14.94 10.74 12.06
N THR A 68 -16.01 11.42 11.66
CA THR A 68 -16.13 12.87 11.50
C THR A 68 -14.83 13.70 11.42
N ARG A 69 -14.65 14.36 10.28
CA ARG A 69 -14.19 15.76 10.14
C ARG A 69 -12.69 16.09 10.23
N ASP A 70 -11.85 15.39 9.49
CA ASP A 70 -10.58 15.98 9.05
C ASP A 70 -10.48 15.99 7.51
N GLU A 71 -11.31 16.82 6.86
CA GLU A 71 -11.24 17.07 5.41
C GLU A 71 -9.87 17.60 4.95
N ASN A 72 -9.05 18.04 5.91
CA ASN A 72 -7.74 18.62 5.69
C ASN A 72 -6.59 17.64 5.92
N SER A 73 -6.87 16.39 6.29
CA SER A 73 -5.85 15.36 6.50
C SER A 73 -5.92 14.28 5.42
N PHE A 74 -4.79 13.66 5.13
CA PHE A 74 -4.71 12.51 4.25
C PHE A 74 -3.59 11.57 4.68
N THR A 75 -3.74 10.29 4.33
CA THR A 75 -2.79 9.24 4.67
C THR A 75 -2.25 8.58 3.40
N VAL A 76 -0.93 8.41 3.35
CA VAL A 76 -0.21 7.68 2.31
C VAL A 76 0.28 6.35 2.90
N PHE A 77 -0.13 5.26 2.27
CA PHE A 77 0.34 3.92 2.57
C PHE A 77 1.38 3.53 1.53
N PHE A 78 2.54 3.07 1.96
CA PHE A 78 3.64 2.68 1.08
C PHE A 78 4.37 1.47 1.65
N ILE A 79 5.09 0.76 0.79
CA ILE A 79 5.93 -0.34 1.22
C ILE A 79 7.31 0.19 1.57
N GLN A 80 7.78 -0.13 2.78
CA GLN A 80 9.13 0.16 3.22
C GLN A 80 9.94 -1.13 3.22
N ARG A 81 11.05 -1.13 2.48
CA ARG A 81 12.06 -2.20 2.52
C ARG A 81 12.88 -2.03 3.79
N GLU A 82 12.78 -2.98 4.71
CA GLU A 82 13.70 -3.05 5.85
C GLU A 82 14.97 -3.83 5.45
N LYS A 83 15.98 -3.86 6.32
CA LYS A 83 17.19 -4.67 6.06
C LYS A 83 16.80 -6.16 6.01
N GLY A 84 16.92 -6.77 4.82
CA GLY A 84 16.57 -8.17 4.55
C GLY A 84 15.43 -8.30 3.53
N GLU A 85 14.92 -9.52 3.33
CA GLU A 85 13.75 -9.80 2.48
C GLU A 85 12.42 -9.45 3.16
N PHE A 86 12.43 -8.46 4.07
CA PHE A 86 11.27 -8.06 4.87
C PHE A 86 10.69 -6.74 4.36
N TRP A 87 9.39 -6.79 4.11
CA TRP A 87 8.61 -5.67 3.63
C TRP A 87 7.63 -5.25 4.72
N ASN A 88 7.64 -3.97 5.08
CA ASN A 88 6.73 -3.41 6.06
C ASN A 88 5.79 -2.40 5.40
N LEU A 89 4.54 -2.34 5.87
CA LEU A 89 3.59 -1.33 5.43
C LEU A 89 3.84 -0.04 6.22
N GLY A 90 4.50 0.91 5.58
CA GLY A 90 4.69 2.27 6.08
C GLY A 90 3.41 3.09 5.96
N VAL A 91 3.18 3.96 6.94
CA VAL A 91 2.05 4.89 6.98
C VAL A 91 2.59 6.29 7.23
N LEU A 92 2.26 7.23 6.35
CA LEU A 92 2.53 8.65 6.53
C LEU A 92 1.24 9.43 6.53
N GLU A 93 1.02 10.14 7.63
CA GLU A 93 -0.15 10.99 7.84
C GLU A 93 0.25 12.45 7.64
N PHE A 94 -0.54 13.14 6.84
CA PHE A 94 -0.34 14.54 6.51
C PHE A 94 -1.56 15.35 6.89
N THR A 95 -1.34 16.47 7.57
CA THR A 95 -2.36 17.46 7.87
C THR A 95 -2.04 18.75 7.13
N ALA A 96 -2.94 19.13 6.22
CA ALA A 96 -2.93 20.38 5.50
C ALA A 96 -3.58 21.50 6.35
N PRO A 97 -3.31 22.79 6.03
CA PRO A 97 -3.97 23.92 6.68
C PRO A 97 -5.50 23.88 6.52
N SER A 98 -6.20 24.27 7.59
CA SER A 98 -7.65 24.04 7.78
C SER A 98 -8.60 24.67 6.75
N THR A 99 -8.10 25.59 5.92
CA THR A 99 -8.88 26.38 4.95
C THR A 99 -8.58 25.98 3.51
N SER A 100 -7.98 24.81 3.28
CA SER A 100 -7.39 24.49 1.98
C SER A 100 -7.90 23.17 1.41
N GLN A 101 -8.32 23.19 0.13
CA GLN A 101 -8.59 21.97 -0.65
C GLN A 101 -7.29 21.21 -0.98
N LEU A 102 -6.19 21.47 -0.27
CA LEU A 102 -4.88 20.89 -0.53
C LEU A 102 -4.88 19.39 -0.28
N ALA A 103 -5.51 18.92 0.81
CA ALA A 103 -5.59 17.48 1.08
C ALA A 103 -6.25 16.72 -0.09
N ILE A 104 -7.39 17.22 -0.57
CA ILE A 104 -8.09 16.65 -1.73
C ILE A 104 -7.22 16.70 -2.99
N ARG A 105 -6.53 17.82 -3.24
CA ARG A 105 -5.62 17.96 -4.39
C ARG A 105 -4.45 16.98 -4.32
N TRP A 106 -3.85 16.78 -3.14
CA TRP A 106 -2.78 15.81 -2.91
C TRP A 106 -3.26 14.38 -3.13
N VAL A 107 -4.39 14.00 -2.53
CA VAL A 107 -4.96 12.66 -2.73
C VAL A 107 -5.28 12.41 -4.20
N THR A 108 -5.87 13.39 -4.87
CA THR A 108 -6.22 13.28 -6.29
C THR A 108 -4.96 13.13 -7.16
N ALA A 109 -3.96 13.98 -6.95
CA ALA A 109 -2.70 13.92 -7.69
C ALA A 109 -1.97 12.60 -7.46
N LEU A 110 -1.82 12.16 -6.21
CA LEU A 110 -1.15 10.90 -5.88
C LEU A 110 -1.90 9.70 -6.44
N ARG A 111 -3.24 9.67 -6.38
CA ARG A 111 -4.03 8.58 -7.00
C ARG A 111 -3.85 8.54 -8.52
N ILE A 112 -3.80 9.69 -9.19
CA ILE A 112 -3.51 9.76 -10.63
C ILE A 112 -2.12 9.19 -10.91
N TRP A 113 -1.10 9.59 -10.15
CA TRP A 113 0.26 9.10 -10.35
C TRP A 113 0.42 7.61 -10.02
N ILE A 114 -0.22 7.11 -8.96
CA ILE A 114 -0.27 5.68 -8.65
C ILE A 114 -0.92 4.89 -9.79
N HIS A 115 -1.99 5.42 -10.38
CA HIS A 115 -2.63 4.79 -11.53
C HIS A 115 -1.73 4.81 -12.78
N HIS A 116 -1.08 5.96 -13.04
CA HIS A 116 -0.21 6.15 -14.19
C HIS A 116 1.06 5.28 -14.13
N HIS A 117 1.71 5.22 -12.97
CA HIS A 117 2.92 4.41 -12.76
C HIS A 117 2.61 2.97 -12.36
N GLY A 118 1.36 2.67 -12.00
CA GLY A 118 0.88 1.36 -11.58
C GLY A 118 0.55 0.41 -12.73
N VAL A 119 1.01 0.66 -13.96
CA VAL A 119 0.79 -0.24 -15.11
C VAL A 119 1.38 -1.64 -14.85
N THR A 120 2.38 -1.73 -13.98
CA THR A 120 3.01 -2.99 -13.53
C THR A 120 2.33 -3.60 -12.31
N ARG A 121 1.35 -2.93 -11.68
CA ARG A 121 0.64 -3.47 -10.51
C ARG A 121 -0.36 -4.54 -10.98
N PRO A 122 -0.30 -5.77 -10.44
CA PRO A 122 -1.31 -6.78 -10.73
C PRO A 122 -2.67 -6.34 -10.18
N LYS A 123 -3.74 -6.58 -10.94
CA LYS A 123 -5.13 -6.27 -10.58
C LYS A 123 -5.88 -7.50 -10.13
N ASN A 124 -5.62 -8.64 -10.77
CA ASN A 124 -6.27 -9.92 -10.47
C ASN A 124 -5.21 -10.96 -10.12
N LEU A 125 -5.23 -11.45 -8.89
CA LEU A 125 -4.33 -12.51 -8.43
C LEU A 125 -5.11 -13.76 -8.03
N LEU A 126 -4.54 -14.92 -8.35
CA LEU A 126 -5.01 -16.21 -7.85
C LEU A 126 -4.15 -16.64 -6.67
N VAL A 127 -4.75 -16.84 -5.50
CA VAL A 127 -4.04 -17.14 -4.26
C VAL A 127 -4.33 -18.57 -3.84
N PHE A 128 -3.30 -19.41 -3.77
CA PHE A 128 -3.39 -20.75 -3.24
C PHE A 128 -2.98 -20.78 -1.78
N ILE A 129 -3.88 -21.29 -0.94
CA ILE A 129 -3.67 -21.41 0.50
C ILE A 129 -3.75 -22.88 0.88
N ASN A 130 -2.70 -23.41 1.49
CA ASN A 130 -2.74 -24.70 2.14
C ASN A 130 -3.13 -24.51 3.63
N PRO A 131 -4.37 -24.85 4.04
CA PRO A 131 -4.82 -24.65 5.42
C PRO A 131 -4.16 -25.63 6.40
N VAL A 132 -3.63 -26.75 5.91
CA VAL A 132 -3.05 -27.83 6.74
C VAL A 132 -1.54 -27.66 6.94
N GLY A 133 -0.85 -26.96 6.04
CA GLY A 133 0.61 -26.76 6.07
C GLY A 133 1.11 -25.99 7.30
N GLY A 134 2.19 -26.49 7.92
CA GLY A 134 2.84 -25.85 9.06
C GLY A 134 1.98 -25.75 10.34
N ARG A 135 1.80 -24.54 10.88
CA ARG A 135 1.07 -24.29 12.15
C ARG A 135 -0.46 -24.23 12.01
N LYS A 136 -1.03 -24.60 10.86
CA LYS A 136 -2.48 -24.51 10.55
C LYS A 136 -3.09 -23.11 10.71
N ARG A 137 -2.26 -22.06 10.52
CA ARG A 137 -2.68 -20.65 10.61
C ARG A 137 -2.63 -19.93 9.26
N ALA A 138 -2.41 -20.64 8.17
CA ALA A 138 -2.24 -20.02 6.85
C ALA A 138 -3.49 -19.19 6.46
N MET A 139 -4.68 -19.76 6.64
CA MET A 139 -5.93 -19.05 6.36
C MET A 139 -6.14 -17.85 7.29
N GLU A 140 -5.86 -18.01 8.59
CA GLU A 140 -5.94 -16.90 9.57
C GLU A 140 -4.97 -15.76 9.22
N ILE A 141 -3.74 -16.08 8.83
CA ILE A 141 -2.73 -15.10 8.43
C ILE A 141 -3.15 -14.40 7.13
N TYR A 142 -3.64 -15.16 6.16
CA TYR A 142 -4.14 -14.59 4.91
C TYR A 142 -5.26 -13.59 5.20
N GLN A 143 -6.29 -14.00 5.95
CA GLN A 143 -7.43 -13.14 6.27
C GLN A 143 -7.04 -11.92 7.12
N SER A 144 -6.11 -12.07 8.07
CA SER A 144 -5.74 -10.99 8.99
C SER A 144 -4.69 -10.02 8.45
N GLN A 145 -3.82 -10.46 7.54
CA GLN A 145 -2.67 -9.66 7.09
C GLN A 145 -2.64 -9.43 5.57
N VAL A 146 -2.90 -10.47 4.77
CA VAL A 146 -2.74 -10.41 3.31
C VAL A 146 -3.97 -9.81 2.62
N ALA A 147 -5.17 -10.30 2.95
CA ALA A 147 -6.42 -9.83 2.36
C ALA A 147 -6.65 -8.31 2.57
N PRO A 148 -6.41 -7.73 3.77
CA PRO A 148 -6.52 -6.28 3.96
C PRO A 148 -5.52 -5.49 3.12
N LEU A 149 -4.32 -6.03 2.89
CA LEU A 149 -3.30 -5.38 2.06
C LEU A 149 -3.69 -5.39 0.58
N PHE A 150 -4.18 -6.51 0.07
CA PHE A 150 -4.69 -6.59 -1.30
C PHE A 150 -5.89 -5.66 -1.52
N ALA A 151 -6.83 -5.63 -0.57
CA ALA A 151 -7.95 -4.69 -0.61
C ALA A 151 -7.48 -3.22 -0.61
N LEU A 152 -6.50 -2.88 0.24
CA LEU A 152 -5.90 -1.55 0.27
C LEU A 152 -5.24 -1.19 -1.07
N ALA A 153 -4.55 -2.14 -1.69
CA ALA A 153 -3.90 -1.99 -2.99
C ALA A 153 -4.87 -1.98 -4.19
N GLY A 154 -6.16 -2.24 -3.96
CA GLY A 154 -7.14 -2.39 -5.05
C GLY A 154 -6.90 -3.63 -5.91
N ILE A 155 -6.30 -4.67 -5.33
CA ILE A 155 -6.04 -5.96 -5.98
C ILE A 155 -7.20 -6.90 -5.65
N HIS A 156 -7.82 -7.45 -6.68
CA HIS A 156 -8.77 -8.53 -6.55
C HIS A 156 -8.02 -9.86 -6.41
N ALA A 157 -8.29 -10.59 -5.33
CA ALA A 157 -7.65 -11.86 -5.04
C ALA A 157 -8.70 -12.98 -4.97
N GLN A 158 -8.59 -13.95 -5.88
CA GLN A 158 -9.37 -15.18 -5.82
C GLN A 158 -8.62 -16.20 -4.99
N VAL A 159 -9.23 -16.69 -3.91
CA VAL A 159 -8.59 -17.65 -3.00
C VAL A 159 -9.05 -19.07 -3.33
N VAL A 160 -8.10 -19.98 -3.45
CA VAL A 160 -8.33 -21.41 -3.61
C VAL A 160 -7.63 -22.13 -2.46
N GLU A 161 -8.41 -22.83 -1.65
CA GLU A 161 -7.87 -23.69 -0.60
C GLU A 161 -7.41 -25.01 -1.22
N THR A 162 -6.15 -25.37 -1.01
CA THR A 162 -5.58 -26.64 -1.47
C THR A 162 -5.56 -27.63 -0.33
N CYS A 163 -6.12 -28.81 -0.53
CA CYS A 163 -6.19 -29.87 0.46
C CYS A 163 -4.99 -30.83 0.38
N HIS A 164 -4.37 -30.98 -0.81
CA HIS A 164 -3.27 -31.93 -1.04
C HIS A 164 -2.13 -31.34 -1.89
N ALA A 165 -0.95 -31.97 -1.85
CA ALA A 165 0.18 -31.60 -2.69
C ALA A 165 -0.16 -31.74 -4.19
N ASN A 166 0.33 -30.81 -5.02
CA ASN A 166 0.05 -30.71 -6.47
C ASN A 166 -1.38 -30.26 -6.84
N GLU A 167 -2.29 -30.04 -5.90
CA GLU A 167 -3.65 -29.57 -6.22
C GLU A 167 -3.63 -28.17 -6.84
N ALA A 168 -2.72 -27.30 -6.38
CA ALA A 168 -2.48 -26.00 -7.00
C ALA A 168 -2.03 -26.16 -8.46
N ARG A 169 -1.10 -27.09 -8.72
CA ARG A 169 -0.60 -27.38 -10.06
C ARG A 169 -1.72 -27.90 -10.97
N ASP A 170 -2.50 -28.86 -10.51
CA ASP A 170 -3.59 -29.44 -11.28
C ASP A 170 -4.68 -28.39 -11.57
N TYR A 171 -4.98 -27.51 -10.61
CA TYR A 171 -5.87 -26.38 -10.81
C TYR A 171 -5.37 -25.43 -11.91
N ILE A 172 -4.09 -25.05 -11.88
CA ILE A 172 -3.46 -24.18 -12.88
C ILE A 172 -3.51 -24.83 -14.28
N LEU A 173 -3.35 -26.16 -14.37
CA LEU A 173 -3.36 -26.88 -15.64
C LEU A 173 -4.77 -27.05 -16.24
N GLN A 174 -5.81 -27.02 -15.40
CA GLN A 174 -7.20 -27.25 -15.82
C GLN A 174 -8.01 -25.97 -16.01
N GLN A 175 -7.61 -24.86 -15.37
CA GLN A 175 -8.36 -23.61 -15.40
C GLN A 175 -7.91 -22.69 -16.52
N ASP A 176 -8.86 -21.90 -17.03
CA ASP A 176 -8.54 -20.76 -17.86
C ASP A 176 -7.97 -19.64 -16.99
N LEU A 177 -6.68 -19.38 -17.14
CA LEU A 177 -5.97 -18.33 -16.42
C LEU A 177 -6.13 -16.97 -17.11
N CYS A 178 -6.88 -16.89 -18.22
CA CYS A 178 -7.14 -15.66 -18.93
C CYS A 178 -7.84 -14.65 -18.00
N GLY A 179 -7.13 -13.57 -17.66
CA GLY A 179 -7.64 -12.50 -16.79
C GLY A 179 -6.95 -12.40 -15.43
N PHE A 180 -6.08 -13.34 -15.08
CA PHE A 180 -5.18 -13.21 -13.93
C PHE A 180 -3.83 -12.63 -14.34
N ASP A 181 -3.33 -11.68 -13.57
CA ASP A 181 -2.02 -11.06 -13.76
C ASP A 181 -0.89 -11.86 -13.07
N GLY A 182 -1.26 -12.81 -12.21
CA GLY A 182 -0.32 -13.68 -11.54
C GLY A 182 -0.98 -14.60 -10.51
N PHE A 183 -0.17 -15.48 -9.93
CA PHE A 183 -0.57 -16.35 -8.84
C PHE A 183 0.37 -16.20 -7.64
N VAL A 184 -0.17 -16.42 -6.45
CA VAL A 184 0.54 -16.33 -5.18
C VAL A 184 0.30 -17.62 -4.42
N CYS A 185 1.38 -18.29 -4.00
CA CYS A 185 1.29 -19.48 -3.18
C CYS A 185 1.78 -19.16 -1.76
N GLN A 186 0.96 -19.44 -0.75
CA GLN A 186 1.37 -19.28 0.64
C GLN A 186 1.94 -20.59 1.18
N SER A 187 3.25 -20.80 1.02
CA SER A 187 3.98 -21.93 1.62
C SER A 187 4.77 -21.54 2.85
N ASN A 188 4.79 -22.42 3.84
CA ASN A 188 5.80 -22.39 4.88
C ASN A 188 7.04 -23.11 4.36
N HIS A 189 8.24 -22.57 4.60
CA HIS A 189 9.52 -23.16 4.17
C HIS A 189 9.57 -24.67 4.46
N GLY A 190 9.41 -25.50 3.43
CA GLY A 190 9.51 -26.96 3.53
C GLY A 190 8.51 -27.77 2.68
N GLU A 191 7.40 -27.19 2.22
CA GLU A 191 6.39 -27.91 1.43
C GLU A 191 6.33 -27.39 -0.02
N ASN A 192 6.48 -28.31 -0.98
CA ASN A 192 6.21 -28.06 -2.40
C ASN A 192 4.70 -27.86 -2.59
N PHE A 193 4.32 -26.76 -3.25
CA PHE A 193 2.97 -26.55 -3.78
C PHE A 193 2.74 -27.43 -5.02
#